data_AF-A0A2V6YS85-F1
#
_entry.id   AF-A0A2V6YS85-F1
#
_cell.length_a   1.000
_cell.length_b   1.000
_cell.length_c   1.000
_cell.angle_alpha   90.00
_cell.angle_beta   90.00
_cell.angle_gamma   90.00
#
_symmetry.space_group_name_H-M   'P 1'
#
loop_
_entity.id
_entity.type
_entity.pdbx_description
1 polymer ?
#
loop_
_entity_poly.entity_id
_entity_poly.type
_entity_poly.pdbx_seq_one_letter_code
_entity_poly.pdbx_strand_id
1 'polypeptide(L)'
;MARAIFGAAIAGRSFRGPHRARGQARAGSGLICRRCAARCAKYEGVRTSPLAALCLALAFAAPGWAQTPQTIGLEDLTWTELRAFVRAGKTSVLMPIGGTEQNGPHMALGKHNVRVKALAERIARDLGNALVAPVLAYVPEGAMEPPTGHMRFPGTITVREETFRQTLDSAARSFRLHGFRDIVFLGDHGSTQAGERDVAARLNREWAASPARVHAVEAYYRAATAGFEALLKARGYRAEEIGQHAGLSDTSLTLALEPRLVRATPREAPASGEPSGVEGDPRRASADLGRLGVDLIVTQSVTAIRKSIESSRR
;
A
#
# COMPACT_ATOMS: atom_id res chain seq x y z
N MET A 1 -47.34 25.71 -17.31
CA MET A 1 -47.78 24.59 -18.18
C MET A 1 -46.76 23.48 -18.01
N ALA A 2 -46.92 22.52 -17.08
CA ALA A 2 -47.88 21.42 -17.00
C ALA A 2 -47.58 20.24 -17.95
N ARG A 3 -47.51 19.03 -17.35
CA ARG A 3 -47.39 17.64 -17.87
C ARG A 3 -45.95 17.15 -18.15
N ALA A 4 -45.34 16.18 -17.44
CA ALA A 4 -45.75 14.88 -16.85
C ALA A 4 -46.14 13.85 -17.95
N ILE A 5 -45.54 12.66 -18.09
CA ILE A 5 -45.81 11.42 -17.30
C ILE A 5 -44.95 10.21 -17.83
N PHE A 6 -44.41 9.41 -16.89
CA PHE A 6 -44.09 7.93 -16.83
C PHE A 6 -43.12 7.27 -17.84
N GLY A 7 -42.42 6.17 -17.53
CA GLY A 7 -42.47 5.26 -16.39
C GLY A 7 -41.43 4.13 -16.50
N ALA A 8 -41.32 3.36 -15.42
CA ALA A 8 -40.26 2.40 -15.09
C ALA A 8 -40.28 1.07 -15.89
N ALA A 9 -39.13 0.39 -15.93
CA ALA A 9 -39.05 -1.06 -16.00
C ALA A 9 -37.80 -1.58 -15.24
N ILE A 10 -38.05 -2.18 -14.08
CA ILE A 10 -37.12 -2.98 -13.29
C ILE A 10 -37.20 -4.40 -13.86
N ALA A 11 -36.08 -4.97 -14.28
CA ALA A 11 -35.99 -6.39 -14.65
C ALA A 11 -34.83 -7.03 -13.89
N GLY A 12 -35.19 -7.80 -12.85
CA GLY A 12 -34.27 -8.63 -12.11
C GLY A 12 -33.72 -9.76 -12.98
N ARG A 13 -32.43 -10.08 -12.80
CA ARG A 13 -31.85 -11.34 -13.26
C ARG A 13 -31.38 -12.14 -12.06
N SER A 14 -32.05 -13.28 -11.90
CA SER A 14 -31.84 -14.32 -10.90
C SER A 14 -30.49 -15.01 -11.07
N PHE A 15 -29.79 -15.20 -9.95
CA PHE A 15 -28.71 -16.17 -9.78
C PHE A 15 -29.15 -17.58 -10.21
N ARG A 16 -28.32 -18.26 -11.01
CA ARG A 16 -28.37 -19.71 -11.23
C ARG A 16 -26.98 -20.31 -11.02
N GLY A 17 -26.78 -20.99 -9.90
CA GLY A 17 -26.04 -22.26 -9.85
C GLY A 17 -27.04 -23.40 -9.63
N PRO A 18 -26.68 -24.70 -9.56
CA PRO A 18 -25.34 -25.31 -9.60
C PRO A 18 -25.22 -26.48 -10.62
N HIS A 19 -24.00 -26.91 -10.95
CA HIS A 19 -23.74 -28.24 -11.51
C HIS A 19 -22.74 -28.99 -10.63
N ARG A 20 -23.25 -29.87 -9.74
CA ARG A 20 -22.48 -30.94 -9.11
C ARG A 20 -22.71 -32.23 -9.89
N ALA A 21 -21.63 -32.81 -10.40
CA ALA A 21 -21.63 -34.11 -11.06
C ALA A 21 -21.98 -35.23 -10.07
N ARG A 22 -22.91 -36.09 -10.48
CA ARG A 22 -23.24 -37.36 -9.82
C ARG A 22 -22.25 -38.43 -10.29
N GLY A 23 -21.51 -39.03 -9.36
CA GLY A 23 -20.87 -40.32 -9.55
C GLY A 23 -21.68 -41.40 -8.84
N GLN A 24 -22.18 -42.38 -9.58
CA GLN A 24 -22.81 -43.60 -9.09
C GLN A 24 -21.98 -44.81 -9.53
N ALA A 25 -22.16 -45.90 -8.76
CA ALA A 25 -21.72 -47.29 -8.95
C ALA A 25 -20.34 -47.62 -8.35
N ARG A 26 -20.15 -48.68 -7.55
CA ARG A 26 -20.85 -49.97 -7.51
C ARG A 26 -20.95 -50.53 -6.09
N ALA A 27 -22.11 -51.11 -5.79
CA ALA A 27 -22.32 -52.01 -4.65
C ALA A 27 -21.79 -53.41 -5.00
N GLY A 28 -20.90 -53.93 -4.16
CA GLY A 28 -20.48 -55.33 -4.16
C GLY A 28 -21.25 -56.08 -3.08
N SER A 29 -22.03 -57.06 -3.50
CA SER A 29 -22.73 -58.05 -2.69
C SER A 29 -21.74 -58.95 -1.94
N GLY A 30 -21.86 -59.00 -0.61
CA GLY A 30 -21.14 -59.93 0.25
C GLY A 30 -22.08 -60.49 1.32
N LEU A 31 -22.37 -61.77 1.20
CA LEU A 31 -23.32 -62.54 1.98
C LEU A 31 -23.16 -62.40 3.50
N ILE A 32 -24.30 -62.27 4.14
CA ILE A 32 -24.53 -62.36 5.58
C ILE A 32 -24.16 -63.77 6.07
N CYS A 33 -23.07 -63.91 6.82
CA CYS A 33 -22.86 -65.06 7.71
C CYS A 33 -23.56 -64.78 9.04
N ARG A 34 -24.82 -65.22 9.17
CA ARG A 34 -25.58 -65.28 10.42
C ARG A 34 -24.96 -66.33 11.35
N ARG A 35 -23.83 -66.02 12.00
CA ARG A 35 -23.30 -66.78 13.14
C ARG A 35 -22.14 -66.03 13.82
N CYS A 36 -22.45 -64.88 14.41
CA CYS A 36 -21.72 -64.32 15.57
C CYS A 36 -22.47 -63.15 16.24
N ALA A 37 -23.79 -63.05 16.06
CA ALA A 37 -24.64 -62.14 16.82
C ALA A 37 -24.97 -62.75 18.20
N ALA A 38 -23.95 -62.97 19.03
CA ALA A 38 -24.10 -63.34 20.44
C ALA A 38 -22.74 -63.35 21.15
N ARG A 39 -22.06 -62.21 21.26
CA ARG A 39 -20.97 -61.96 22.24
C ARG A 39 -20.47 -60.53 22.10
N CYS A 40 -21.26 -59.56 22.55
CA CYS A 40 -20.78 -58.24 22.95
C CYS A 40 -21.83 -57.45 23.77
N ALA A 41 -22.68 -58.17 24.52
CA ALA A 41 -23.52 -57.57 25.56
C ALA A 41 -22.84 -57.79 26.92
N LYS A 42 -21.70 -57.12 27.14
CA LYS A 42 -21.04 -57.00 28.46
C LYS A 42 -20.17 -55.75 28.50
N TYR A 43 -20.75 -54.58 28.26
CA TYR A 43 -20.19 -53.30 28.71
C TYR A 43 -21.34 -52.33 29.03
N GLU A 44 -22.29 -52.80 29.84
CA GLU A 44 -23.07 -51.89 30.68
C GLU A 44 -22.16 -51.48 31.84
N GLY A 45 -21.78 -50.20 31.91
CA GLY A 45 -21.09 -49.69 33.09
C GLY A 45 -19.98 -48.65 32.88
N VAL A 46 -19.76 -48.12 31.67
CA VAL A 46 -18.96 -46.88 31.58
C VAL A 46 -19.89 -45.70 31.90
N ARG A 47 -20.04 -45.42 33.21
CA ARG A 47 -20.50 -44.10 33.66
C ARG A 47 -19.54 -43.08 33.07
N THR A 48 -19.92 -42.43 31.97
CA THR A 48 -19.25 -41.21 31.53
C THR A 48 -19.41 -40.21 32.66
N SER A 49 -18.37 -40.05 33.48
CA SER A 49 -18.36 -39.07 34.55
C SER A 49 -18.74 -37.71 33.96
N PRO A 50 -19.66 -36.93 34.57
CA PRO A 50 -20.02 -35.61 34.06
C PRO A 50 -18.80 -34.68 33.95
N LEU A 51 -17.72 -35.00 34.68
CA LEU A 51 -16.40 -34.34 34.56
C LEU A 51 -15.70 -34.61 33.23
N ALA A 52 -15.84 -35.80 32.64
CA ALA A 52 -15.20 -36.13 31.36
C ALA A 52 -15.87 -35.41 30.18
N ALA A 53 -17.19 -35.21 30.23
CA ALA A 53 -17.92 -34.40 29.26
C ALA A 53 -17.60 -32.89 29.41
N LEU A 54 -17.39 -32.42 30.65
CA LEU A 54 -17.02 -31.03 30.94
C LEU A 54 -15.59 -30.69 30.47
N CYS A 55 -14.62 -31.61 30.64
CA CYS A 55 -13.27 -31.43 30.13
C CYS A 55 -13.20 -31.39 28.60
N LEU A 56 -14.07 -32.13 27.90
CA LEU A 56 -14.14 -32.09 26.44
C LEU A 56 -14.80 -30.80 25.92
N ALA A 57 -15.78 -30.26 26.65
CA ALA A 57 -16.42 -28.98 26.31
C ALA A 57 -15.48 -27.77 26.51
N LEU A 58 -14.56 -27.83 27.48
CA LEU A 58 -13.56 -26.78 27.71
C LEU A 58 -12.38 -26.83 26.71
N ALA A 59 -12.12 -27.98 26.08
CA ALA A 59 -11.05 -28.12 25.10
C ALA A 59 -11.38 -27.50 23.72
N PHE A 60 -12.65 -27.25 23.42
CA PHE A 60 -13.10 -26.60 22.16
C PHE A 60 -13.44 -25.12 22.30
N ALA A 61 -13.32 -24.56 23.51
CA ALA A 61 -13.42 -23.13 23.75
C ALA A 61 -12.03 -22.53 23.93
N ALA A 62 -11.10 -22.82 23.01
CA ALA A 62 -10.02 -21.87 22.79
C ALA A 62 -10.71 -20.59 22.34
N PRO A 63 -10.61 -19.47 23.09
CA PRO A 63 -11.07 -18.20 22.53
C PRO A 63 -10.36 -18.06 21.19
N GLY A 64 -11.00 -17.50 20.17
CA GLY A 64 -10.27 -17.06 19.00
C GLY A 64 -9.40 -15.89 19.45
N TRP A 65 -8.23 -16.15 20.06
CA TRP A 65 -7.25 -15.11 20.34
C TRP A 65 -6.78 -14.67 18.97
N ALA A 66 -7.32 -13.54 18.48
CA ALA A 66 -6.78 -12.89 17.30
C ALA A 66 -5.29 -12.66 17.57
N GLN A 67 -4.44 -13.29 16.77
CA GLN A 67 -3.00 -13.11 16.89
C GLN A 67 -2.70 -11.63 16.66
N THR A 68 -1.90 -11.01 17.53
CA THR A 68 -1.39 -9.66 17.30
C THR A 68 -0.70 -9.65 15.93
N PRO A 69 -1.15 -8.85 14.96
CA PRO A 69 -0.61 -8.92 13.62
C PRO A 69 0.88 -8.56 13.65
N GLN A 70 1.72 -9.36 12.99
CA GLN A 70 3.08 -8.96 12.67
C GLN A 70 3.05 -7.99 11.48
N THR A 71 2.50 -6.80 11.72
CA THR A 71 2.38 -5.72 10.73
C THR A 71 3.21 -4.52 11.14
N ILE A 72 3.57 -3.73 10.13
CA ILE A 72 4.14 -2.39 10.29
C ILE A 72 3.15 -1.30 9.83
N GLY A 73 2.03 -1.69 9.21
CA GLY A 73 0.98 -0.78 8.78
C GLY A 73 0.17 -0.30 9.96
N LEU A 74 0.06 1.02 10.13
CA LEU A 74 -0.71 1.62 11.21
C LEU A 74 -2.21 1.32 11.07
N GLU A 75 -2.71 1.22 9.84
CA GLU A 75 -4.13 0.92 9.53
C GLU A 75 -4.55 -0.52 9.87
N ASP A 76 -3.60 -1.41 10.09
CA ASP A 76 -3.85 -2.81 10.48
C ASP A 76 -3.87 -3.01 12.00
N LEU A 77 -3.54 -1.97 12.78
CA LEU A 77 -3.43 -2.04 14.24
C LEU A 77 -4.67 -1.46 14.91
N THR A 78 -5.12 -2.11 15.98
CA THR A 78 -5.99 -1.44 16.95
C THR A 78 -5.21 -0.33 17.68
N TRP A 79 -5.90 0.69 18.16
CA TRP A 79 -5.26 1.78 18.90
C TRP A 79 -4.51 1.30 20.17
N THR A 80 -4.95 0.19 20.77
CA THR A 80 -4.28 -0.42 21.93
C THR A 80 -2.99 -1.14 21.56
N GLU A 81 -2.95 -1.81 20.40
CA GLU A 81 -1.72 -2.41 19.87
C GLU A 81 -0.73 -1.32 19.48
N LEU A 82 -1.17 -0.26 18.79
CA LEU A 82 -0.33 0.89 18.48
C LEU A 82 0.33 1.46 19.73
N ARG A 83 -0.45 1.69 20.79
CA ARG A 83 0.09 2.17 22.08
C ARG A 83 1.14 1.22 22.66
N ALA A 84 0.93 -0.10 22.56
CA ALA A 84 1.90 -1.09 23.02
C ALA A 84 3.20 -1.04 22.19
N PHE A 85 3.10 -0.93 20.87
CA PHE A 85 4.25 -0.83 19.96
C PHE A 85 5.08 0.44 20.23
N VAL A 86 4.43 1.60 20.41
CA VAL A 86 5.12 2.85 20.75
C VAL A 86 5.84 2.73 22.09
N ARG A 87 5.21 2.14 23.12
CA ARG A 87 5.84 1.88 24.43
C ARG A 87 7.01 0.90 24.33
N ALA A 88 6.95 -0.05 23.39
CA ALA A 88 8.01 -1.01 23.11
C ALA A 88 9.15 -0.44 22.23
N GLY A 89 9.11 0.85 21.88
CA GLY A 89 10.19 1.53 21.17
C GLY A 89 9.99 1.73 19.67
N LYS A 90 8.80 1.44 19.12
CA LYS A 90 8.44 1.82 17.75
C LYS A 90 8.11 3.31 17.68
N THR A 91 9.13 4.15 17.81
CA THR A 91 8.99 5.61 17.97
C THR A 91 9.08 6.39 16.67
N SER A 92 9.26 5.73 15.53
CA SER A 92 9.30 6.39 14.23
C SER A 92 8.05 6.04 13.40
N VAL A 93 7.55 6.99 12.62
CA VAL A 93 6.47 6.76 11.65
C VAL A 93 6.86 7.30 10.29
N LEU A 94 6.73 6.48 9.26
CA LEU A 94 6.88 6.88 7.88
C LEU A 94 5.50 7.29 7.35
N MET A 95 5.39 8.51 6.84
CA MET A 95 4.20 9.03 6.18
C MET A 95 4.41 8.95 4.67
N PRO A 96 3.91 7.89 4.01
CA PRO A 96 3.96 7.78 2.56
C PRO A 96 3.06 8.84 1.91
N ILE A 97 3.62 9.65 1.04
CA ILE A 97 2.93 10.71 0.29
C ILE A 97 3.03 10.34 -1.19
N GLY A 98 1.89 9.91 -1.73
CA GLY A 98 1.80 9.44 -3.11
C GLY A 98 1.29 10.54 -4.03
N GLY A 99 0.20 10.24 -4.74
CA GLY A 99 -0.41 11.11 -5.74
C GLY A 99 -1.30 10.31 -6.70
N THR A 100 -2.18 11.00 -7.41
CA THR A 100 -3.04 10.41 -8.44
C THR A 100 -2.94 11.27 -9.68
N GLU A 101 -2.25 10.77 -10.69
CA GLU A 101 -1.88 11.56 -11.86
C GLU A 101 -1.68 10.70 -13.11
N GLN A 102 -1.80 11.36 -14.26
CA GLN A 102 -1.57 10.75 -15.57
C GLN A 102 -0.16 10.15 -15.67
N ASN A 103 -0.05 8.98 -16.30
CA ASN A 103 1.22 8.28 -16.46
C ASN A 103 1.35 7.64 -17.84
N GLY A 104 0.95 8.41 -18.85
CA GLY A 104 0.81 7.89 -20.19
C GLY A 104 -0.36 6.92 -20.37
N PRO A 105 -0.52 6.39 -21.59
CA PRO A 105 -1.62 5.49 -21.91
C PRO A 105 -1.41 4.06 -21.36
N HIS A 106 -0.20 3.71 -20.91
CA HIS A 106 0.16 2.36 -20.50
C HIS A 106 0.16 2.14 -18.99
N MET A 107 0.07 3.17 -18.16
CA MET A 107 0.23 3.04 -16.71
C MET A 107 -0.93 3.65 -15.92
N ALA A 108 -1.36 2.95 -14.87
CA ALA A 108 -2.49 3.38 -14.06
C ALA A 108 -2.20 4.64 -13.24
N LEU A 109 -3.24 5.46 -13.04
CA LEU A 109 -3.18 6.77 -12.36
C LEU A 109 -2.62 6.72 -10.93
N GLY A 110 -2.77 5.58 -10.24
CA GLY A 110 -2.38 5.39 -8.85
C GLY A 110 -0.96 4.85 -8.63
N LYS A 111 -0.06 4.91 -9.64
CA LYS A 111 1.29 4.31 -9.54
C LYS A 111 2.03 4.81 -8.28
N HIS A 112 1.92 6.11 -7.97
CA HIS A 112 2.65 6.75 -6.88
C HIS A 112 2.24 6.17 -5.53
N ASN A 113 0.93 6.02 -5.30
CA ASN A 113 0.39 5.48 -4.06
C ASN A 113 0.87 4.04 -3.80
N VAL A 114 0.89 3.20 -4.84
CA VAL A 114 1.32 1.80 -4.73
C VAL A 114 2.83 1.72 -4.54
N ARG A 115 3.61 2.51 -5.28
CA ARG A 115 5.06 2.56 -5.15
C ARG A 115 5.51 2.99 -3.77
N VAL A 116 5.03 4.14 -3.29
CA VAL A 116 5.44 4.70 -2.00
C VAL A 116 5.05 3.81 -0.84
N LYS A 117 3.88 3.14 -0.90
CA LYS A 117 3.46 2.17 0.12
C LYS A 117 4.43 1.00 0.21
N ALA A 118 4.69 0.34 -0.92
CA ALA A 118 5.58 -0.82 -0.97
C ALA A 118 7.02 -0.49 -0.53
N LEU A 119 7.52 0.68 -0.93
CA LEU A 119 8.86 1.13 -0.55
C LEU A 119 8.94 1.57 0.91
N ALA A 120 7.95 2.31 1.43
CA ALA A 120 7.88 2.68 2.84
C ALA A 120 7.84 1.44 3.74
N GLU A 121 7.11 0.39 3.34
CA GLU A 121 7.08 -0.86 4.09
C GLU A 121 8.45 -1.56 4.15
N ARG A 122 9.21 -1.59 3.04
CA ARG A 122 10.57 -2.13 3.02
C ARG A 122 11.51 -1.29 3.89
N ILE A 123 11.45 0.04 3.75
CA ILE A 123 12.26 0.98 4.53
C ILE A 123 11.96 0.83 6.04
N ALA A 124 10.69 0.74 6.44
CA ALA A 124 10.31 0.60 7.84
C ALA A 124 10.83 -0.71 8.47
N ARG A 125 10.81 -1.82 7.71
CA ARG A 125 11.40 -3.09 8.14
C ARG A 125 12.90 -2.95 8.38
N ASP A 126 13.63 -2.30 7.47
CA ASP A 126 15.08 -2.12 7.58
C ASP A 126 15.48 -1.13 8.69
N LEU A 127 14.62 -0.15 9.00
CA LEU A 127 14.81 0.73 10.16
C LEU A 127 14.57 -0.01 11.48
N GLY A 128 13.67 -0.99 11.51
CA GLY A 128 13.40 -1.86 12.66
C GLY A 128 12.56 -1.21 13.76
N ASN A 129 12.49 0.12 13.84
CA ASN A 129 11.73 0.87 14.85
C ASN A 129 10.60 1.75 14.28
N ALA A 130 10.25 1.57 13.01
CA ALA A 130 9.27 2.40 12.31
C ALA A 130 7.94 1.66 12.03
N LEU A 131 6.85 2.42 12.04
CA LEU A 131 5.54 2.05 11.48
C LEU A 131 5.27 2.87 10.20
N VAL A 132 4.32 2.41 9.38
CA VAL A 132 3.92 3.07 8.13
C VAL A 132 2.49 3.59 8.28
N ALA A 133 2.31 4.91 8.13
CA ALA A 133 1.00 5.54 8.12
C ALA A 133 0.23 5.26 6.81
N PRO A 134 -1.09 5.49 6.77
CA PRO A 134 -1.85 5.45 5.53
C PRO A 134 -1.26 6.39 4.47
N VAL A 135 -1.36 5.99 3.20
CA VAL A 135 -0.87 6.79 2.07
C VAL A 135 -1.71 8.05 1.92
N LEU A 136 -1.05 9.21 1.90
CA LEU A 136 -1.67 10.45 1.48
C LEU A 136 -1.74 10.47 -0.06
N ALA A 137 -2.92 10.17 -0.59
CA ALA A 137 -3.15 10.02 -2.03
C ALA A 137 -3.53 11.33 -2.77
N TYR A 138 -3.87 12.37 -2.01
CA TYR A 138 -4.30 13.67 -2.53
C TYR A 138 -3.19 14.70 -2.28
N VAL A 139 -2.53 15.11 -3.35
CA VAL A 139 -1.37 16.01 -3.32
C VAL A 139 -1.49 17.10 -4.41
N PRO A 140 -0.64 18.13 -4.41
CA PRO A 140 -0.63 19.13 -5.47
C PRO A 140 -0.12 18.52 -6.80
N GLU A 141 -0.96 18.49 -7.84
CA GLU A 141 -0.64 17.89 -9.16
C GLU A 141 -0.74 18.91 -10.32
N GLY A 142 -0.95 20.18 -9.98
CA GLY A 142 -1.22 21.27 -10.92
C GLY A 142 -2.42 22.13 -10.50
N ALA A 143 -2.67 23.20 -11.25
CA ALA A 143 -3.81 24.08 -11.03
C ALA A 143 -5.08 23.53 -11.69
N MET A 144 -6.24 23.85 -11.11
CA MET A 144 -7.55 23.48 -11.65
C MET A 144 -8.06 24.48 -12.70
N GLU A 145 -7.78 25.77 -12.51
CA GLU A 145 -8.32 26.86 -13.35
C GLU A 145 -7.22 27.92 -13.65
N PRO A 146 -6.75 28.02 -14.90
CA PRO A 146 -6.90 27.00 -15.94
C PRO A 146 -6.11 25.72 -15.54
N PRO A 147 -6.43 24.55 -16.12
CA PRO A 147 -5.69 23.32 -15.86
C PRO A 147 -4.21 23.42 -16.22
N THR A 148 -3.32 23.11 -15.27
CA THR A 148 -1.86 23.05 -15.49
C THR A 148 -1.25 21.74 -15.00
N GLY A 149 -0.01 21.45 -15.39
CA GLY A 149 0.68 20.23 -14.97
C GLY A 149 -0.10 18.96 -15.37
N HIS A 150 -0.28 18.05 -14.43
CA HIS A 150 -0.99 16.78 -14.64
C HIS A 150 -2.52 16.98 -14.68
N MET A 151 -3.05 18.11 -14.18
CA MET A 151 -4.48 18.44 -14.25
C MET A 151 -4.99 18.68 -15.67
N ARG A 152 -4.10 18.79 -16.66
CA ARG A 152 -4.47 18.79 -18.09
C ARG A 152 -5.02 17.44 -18.56
N PHE A 153 -4.88 16.38 -17.76
CA PHE A 153 -5.23 15.01 -18.13
C PHE A 153 -6.33 14.47 -17.22
N PRO A 154 -7.30 13.70 -17.78
CA PRO A 154 -8.42 13.18 -17.01
C PRO A 154 -7.97 12.18 -15.95
N GLY A 155 -8.60 12.26 -14.78
CA GLY A 155 -8.36 11.35 -13.66
C GLY A 155 -7.25 11.79 -12.71
N THR A 156 -6.44 12.79 -13.07
CA THR A 156 -5.54 13.46 -12.11
C THR A 156 -6.36 14.13 -11.01
N ILE A 157 -5.91 14.02 -9.75
CA ILE A 157 -6.57 14.65 -8.60
C ILE A 157 -5.56 15.55 -7.89
N THR A 158 -5.81 16.86 -7.92
CA THR A 158 -4.99 17.87 -7.23
C THR A 158 -5.67 18.39 -5.96
N VAL A 159 -4.88 18.73 -4.95
CA VAL A 159 -5.29 19.60 -3.84
C VAL A 159 -4.44 20.87 -3.83
N ARG A 160 -5.00 21.96 -3.29
CA ARG A 160 -4.22 23.20 -3.13
C ARG A 160 -3.03 22.96 -2.20
N GLU A 161 -1.89 23.59 -2.51
CA GLU A 161 -0.66 23.53 -1.72
C GLU A 161 -0.91 23.82 -0.22
N GLU A 162 -1.75 24.81 0.08
CA GLU A 162 -2.13 25.15 1.45
C GLU A 162 -2.80 23.97 2.18
N THR A 163 -3.78 23.33 1.54
CA THR A 163 -4.50 22.18 2.10
C THR A 163 -3.59 20.98 2.28
N PHE A 164 -2.68 20.74 1.33
CA PHE A 164 -1.64 19.72 1.46
C PHE A 164 -0.75 19.97 2.68
N ARG A 165 -0.20 21.18 2.84
CA ARG A 165 0.64 21.54 3.98
C ARG A 165 -0.10 21.47 5.32
N GLN A 166 -1.37 21.90 5.37
CA GLN A 166 -2.21 21.80 6.57
C GLN A 166 -2.50 20.33 6.94
N THR A 167 -2.66 19.46 5.95
CA THR A 167 -2.84 18.01 6.15
C THR A 167 -1.58 17.39 6.75
N LEU A 168 -0.39 17.70 6.19
CA LEU A 168 0.89 17.24 6.74
C LEU A 168 1.11 17.73 8.17
N ASP A 169 0.83 19.00 8.45
CA ASP A 169 0.95 19.58 9.79
C ASP A 169 0.07 18.86 10.81
N SER A 170 -1.22 18.68 10.47
CA SER A 170 -2.20 18.05 11.35
C SER A 170 -1.86 16.58 11.61
N ALA A 171 -1.43 15.85 10.58
CA ALA A 171 -0.99 14.47 10.70
C ALA A 171 0.25 14.35 11.60
N ALA A 172 1.28 15.18 11.37
CA ALA A 172 2.51 15.17 12.17
C ALA A 172 2.24 15.51 13.64
N ARG A 173 1.39 16.49 13.93
CA ARG A 173 0.96 16.80 15.31
C ARG A 173 0.22 15.63 15.96
N SER A 174 -0.63 14.94 15.21
CA SER A 174 -1.35 13.76 15.71
C SER A 174 -0.37 12.62 16.05
N PHE A 175 0.61 12.35 15.19
CA PHE A 175 1.63 11.34 15.49
C PHE A 175 2.49 11.72 16.70
N ARG A 176 2.90 12.98 16.79
CA ARG A 176 3.62 13.49 17.98
C ARG A 176 2.79 13.30 19.25
N LEU A 177 1.49 13.62 19.22
CA LEU A 177 0.57 13.42 20.35
C LEU A 177 0.52 11.95 20.79
N HIS A 178 0.56 11.01 19.85
CA HIS A 178 0.53 9.58 20.12
C HIS A 178 1.89 8.99 20.53
N GLY A 179 2.92 9.81 20.71
CA GLY A 179 4.21 9.42 21.27
C GLY A 179 5.29 9.08 20.23
N PHE A 180 5.02 9.29 18.93
CA PHE A 180 6.07 9.21 17.91
C PHE A 180 7.07 10.37 18.08
N ARG A 181 8.35 10.04 17.95
CA ARG A 181 9.48 10.97 18.06
C ARG A 181 9.99 11.39 16.69
N ASP A 182 10.05 10.46 15.73
CA ASP A 182 10.56 10.74 14.39
C ASP A 182 9.42 10.57 13.38
N ILE A 183 8.90 11.66 12.83
CA ILE A 183 7.87 11.67 11.79
C ILE A 183 8.56 11.91 10.44
N VAL A 184 8.55 10.93 9.54
CA VAL A 184 9.29 10.99 8.28
C VAL A 184 8.32 11.15 7.12
N PHE A 185 8.40 12.28 6.41
CA PHE A 185 7.70 12.46 5.14
C PHE A 185 8.47 11.78 4.02
N LEU A 186 7.75 10.96 3.24
CA LEU A 186 8.27 10.25 2.07
C LEU A 186 7.42 10.61 0.84
N GLY A 187 7.71 11.75 0.22
CA GLY A 187 7.10 12.21 -1.03
C GLY A 187 7.58 11.45 -2.26
N ASP A 188 6.65 10.86 -3.00
CA ASP A 188 6.88 10.16 -4.26
C ASP A 188 6.65 11.03 -5.50
N HIS A 189 6.46 12.33 -5.30
CA HIS A 189 6.21 13.29 -6.37
C HIS A 189 7.07 14.56 -6.21
N GLY A 190 7.45 15.17 -7.33
CA GLY A 190 8.35 16.35 -7.31
C GLY A 190 7.69 17.59 -6.72
N SER A 191 6.39 17.78 -6.95
CA SER A 191 5.62 18.92 -6.44
C SER A 191 5.50 18.94 -4.92
N THR A 192 5.55 17.78 -4.25
CA THR A 192 5.33 17.68 -2.80
C THR A 192 6.55 18.08 -1.98
N GLN A 193 7.75 17.96 -2.57
CA GLN A 193 9.03 18.09 -1.87
C GLN A 193 9.18 19.44 -1.15
N ALA A 194 8.73 20.54 -1.77
CA ALA A 194 8.80 21.86 -1.16
C ALA A 194 7.85 22.01 0.05
N GLY A 195 6.60 21.57 -0.10
CA GLY A 195 5.63 21.57 1.00
C GLY A 195 6.07 20.72 2.19
N GLU A 196 6.63 19.54 1.92
CA GLU A 196 7.19 18.65 2.95
C GLU A 196 8.33 19.33 3.72
N ARG A 197 9.31 19.91 3.02
CA ARG A 197 10.41 20.68 3.63
C ARG A 197 9.90 21.81 4.50
N ASP A 198 8.99 22.62 3.98
CA ASP A 198 8.50 23.83 4.65
C ASP A 198 7.75 23.47 5.93
N VAL A 199 6.89 22.44 5.88
CA VAL A 199 6.16 21.94 7.05
C VAL A 199 7.12 21.35 8.07
N ALA A 200 8.07 20.51 7.65
CA ALA A 200 9.04 19.92 8.55
C ALA A 200 9.89 20.99 9.26
N ALA A 201 10.40 21.97 8.51
CA ALA A 201 11.19 23.06 9.07
C ALA A 201 10.39 23.92 10.05
N ARG A 202 9.13 24.25 9.72
CA ARG A 202 8.27 25.02 10.62
C ARG A 202 7.97 24.25 11.91
N LEU A 203 7.54 22.99 11.81
CA LEU A 203 7.25 22.16 12.97
C LEU A 203 8.48 21.94 13.85
N ASN A 204 9.65 21.73 13.27
CA ASN A 204 10.89 21.57 14.04
C ASN A 204 11.29 22.85 14.79
N ARG A 205 11.01 24.05 14.25
CA ARG A 205 11.19 25.31 14.99
C ARG A 205 10.22 25.40 16.16
N GLU A 206 8.95 25.09 15.94
CA GLU A 206 7.93 25.08 17.00
C GLU A 206 8.23 24.03 18.09
N TRP A 207 8.81 22.90 17.69
CA TRP A 207 9.08 21.76 18.56
C TRP A 207 10.53 21.73 19.06
N ALA A 208 11.25 22.85 19.02
CA ALA A 208 12.66 22.91 19.41
C ALA A 208 12.93 22.31 20.80
N ALA A 209 12.06 22.61 21.78
CA ALA A 209 12.12 22.10 23.16
C ALA A 209 11.50 20.70 23.35
N SER A 210 11.04 20.06 22.27
CA SER A 210 10.46 18.71 22.28
C SER A 210 11.48 17.69 21.76
N PRO A 211 11.42 16.41 22.19
CA PRO A 211 12.21 15.35 21.58
C PRO A 211 11.67 14.91 20.21
N ALA A 212 10.52 15.42 19.77
CA ALA A 212 9.91 15.07 18.49
C ALA A 212 10.51 15.90 17.33
N ARG A 213 10.70 15.26 16.18
CA ARG A 213 11.25 15.84 14.97
C ARG A 213 10.47 15.36 13.74
N VAL A 214 10.35 16.25 12.76
CA VAL A 214 9.80 15.95 11.44
C VAL A 214 10.94 15.95 10.42
N HIS A 215 10.99 14.93 9.58
CA HIS A 215 12.05 14.71 8.60
C HIS A 215 11.45 14.72 7.20
N ALA A 216 11.73 15.76 6.42
CA ALA A 216 11.48 15.75 4.98
C ALA A 216 12.69 15.09 4.29
N VAL A 217 12.57 13.80 3.95
CA VAL A 217 13.70 13.01 3.43
C VAL A 217 13.63 12.90 1.90
N GLU A 218 14.05 13.98 1.24
CA GLU A 218 14.09 14.06 -0.23
C GLU A 218 15.04 13.06 -0.90
N ALA A 219 15.92 12.43 -0.13
CA ALA A 219 16.80 11.38 -0.65
C ALA A 219 15.99 10.21 -1.25
N TYR A 220 14.78 9.95 -0.73
CA TYR A 220 13.85 8.98 -1.30
C TYR A 220 13.50 9.35 -2.76
N TYR A 221 12.98 10.57 -2.97
CA TYR A 221 12.60 11.04 -4.29
C TYR A 221 13.78 11.19 -5.24
N ARG A 222 14.92 11.68 -4.75
CA ARG A 222 16.17 11.78 -5.53
C ARG A 222 16.70 10.42 -5.96
N ALA A 223 16.59 9.39 -5.11
CA ALA A 223 17.00 8.03 -5.46
C ALA A 223 16.12 7.46 -6.56
N ALA A 224 14.80 7.71 -6.51
CA ALA A 224 13.84 7.25 -7.51
C ALA A 224 13.97 7.96 -8.87
N THR A 225 14.46 9.20 -8.85
CA THR A 225 14.69 10.02 -10.04
C THR A 225 16.15 9.96 -10.48
N ALA A 226 16.96 10.96 -10.11
CA ALA A 226 18.35 11.10 -10.56
C ALA A 226 19.24 9.89 -10.21
N GLY A 227 19.01 9.25 -9.06
CA GLY A 227 19.77 8.07 -8.64
C GLY A 227 19.54 6.88 -9.58
N PHE A 228 18.28 6.54 -9.82
CA PHE A 228 17.93 5.42 -10.70
C PHE A 228 18.22 5.74 -12.18
N GLU A 229 18.03 6.99 -12.61
CA GLU A 229 18.48 7.46 -13.93
C GLU A 229 19.97 7.23 -14.13
N ALA A 230 20.82 7.61 -13.18
CA ALA A 230 22.26 7.39 -13.26
C ALA A 230 22.60 5.89 -13.33
N LEU A 231 21.90 5.05 -12.56
CA LEU A 231 22.06 3.60 -12.57
C LEU A 231 21.72 2.99 -13.94
N LEU A 232 20.66 3.47 -14.58
CA LEU A 232 20.23 3.05 -15.92
C LEU A 232 21.20 3.54 -17.00
N LYS A 233 21.68 4.78 -16.92
CA LYS A 233 22.72 5.30 -17.84
C LYS A 233 24.00 4.47 -17.76
N ALA A 234 24.44 4.11 -16.55
CA ALA A 234 25.60 3.24 -16.35
C ALA A 234 25.41 1.83 -16.96
N ARG A 235 24.17 1.43 -17.27
CA ARG A 235 23.81 0.17 -17.94
C ARG A 235 23.53 0.34 -19.44
N GLY A 236 23.82 1.51 -20.02
CA GLY A 236 23.72 1.77 -21.45
C GLY A 236 22.32 2.17 -21.94
N TYR A 237 21.42 2.59 -21.05
CA TYR A 237 20.15 3.20 -21.45
C TYR A 237 20.31 4.70 -21.69
N ARG A 238 19.71 5.23 -22.76
CA ARG A 238 19.85 6.65 -23.11
C ARG A 238 18.89 7.52 -22.31
N ALA A 239 19.22 8.81 -22.16
CA ALA A 239 18.40 9.75 -21.39
C ALA A 239 16.99 9.89 -21.96
N GLU A 240 16.83 9.82 -23.28
CA GLU A 240 15.55 9.93 -23.98
C GLU A 240 14.67 8.69 -23.78
N GLU A 241 15.27 7.53 -23.49
CA GLU A 241 14.52 6.33 -23.12
C GLU A 241 14.09 6.38 -21.66
N ILE A 242 15.02 6.80 -20.78
CA ILE A 242 14.76 6.91 -19.35
C ILE A 242 13.62 7.87 -19.08
N GLY A 243 13.77 9.07 -19.62
CA GLY A 243 12.78 10.12 -19.50
C GLY A 243 12.59 10.61 -18.07
N GLN A 244 11.73 11.61 -17.90
CA GLN A 244 11.45 12.21 -16.59
C GLN A 244 10.04 11.85 -16.08
N HIS A 245 9.16 11.31 -16.94
CA HIS A 245 7.78 10.98 -16.57
C HIS A 245 7.23 9.81 -17.38
N ALA A 246 6.79 8.75 -16.70
CA ALA A 246 6.19 7.55 -17.31
C ALA A 246 7.08 6.82 -18.34
N GLY A 247 8.37 7.17 -18.42
CA GLY A 247 9.37 6.53 -19.29
C GLY A 247 9.86 5.18 -18.75
N LEU A 248 11.08 4.79 -19.15
CA LEU A 248 11.69 3.50 -18.77
C LEU A 248 11.76 3.30 -17.25
N SER A 249 12.15 4.35 -16.51
CA SER A 249 12.36 4.31 -15.06
C SER A 249 11.06 3.97 -14.31
N ASP A 250 10.04 4.80 -14.48
CA ASP A 250 8.73 4.63 -13.83
C ASP A 250 8.07 3.32 -14.19
N THR A 251 8.14 2.94 -15.48
CA THR A 251 7.53 1.70 -15.96
C THR A 251 8.24 0.49 -15.38
N SER A 252 9.57 0.52 -15.29
CA SER A 252 10.35 -0.57 -14.69
C SER A 252 10.05 -0.72 -13.21
N LEU A 253 10.05 0.39 -12.44
CA LEU A 253 9.67 0.38 -11.01
C LEU A 253 8.27 -0.18 -10.80
N THR A 254 7.31 0.25 -11.62
CA THR A 254 5.92 -0.20 -11.53
C THR A 254 5.80 -1.68 -11.88
N LEU A 255 6.48 -2.17 -12.92
CA LEU A 255 6.53 -3.59 -13.24
C LEU A 255 7.14 -4.45 -12.12
N ALA A 256 8.12 -3.92 -11.37
CA ALA A 256 8.72 -4.65 -10.26
C ALA A 256 7.82 -4.70 -9.01
N LEU A 257 7.07 -3.64 -8.74
CA LEU A 257 6.26 -3.50 -7.54
C LEU A 257 4.83 -4.00 -7.72
N GLU A 258 4.21 -3.69 -8.86
CA GLU A 258 2.84 -4.03 -9.16
C GLU A 258 2.57 -4.09 -10.69
N PRO A 259 2.89 -5.23 -11.33
CA PRO A 259 2.70 -5.41 -12.77
C PRO A 259 1.29 -5.11 -13.26
N ARG A 260 0.27 -5.31 -12.42
CA ARG A 260 -1.14 -5.09 -12.81
C ARG A 260 -1.47 -3.63 -13.10
N LEU A 261 -0.58 -2.68 -12.81
CA LEU A 261 -0.77 -1.27 -13.15
C LEU A 261 -0.23 -0.90 -14.53
N VAL A 262 0.53 -1.79 -15.19
CA VAL A 262 1.06 -1.56 -16.54
C VAL A 262 0.24 -2.33 -17.57
N ARG A 263 -0.02 -1.72 -18.72
CA ARG A 263 -0.76 -2.30 -19.84
C ARG A 263 0.23 -2.65 -20.94
N ALA A 264 0.25 -3.90 -21.37
CA ALA A 264 1.03 -4.31 -22.55
C ALA A 264 0.52 -3.61 -23.82
N THR A 265 -0.78 -3.34 -23.89
CA THR A 265 -1.42 -2.57 -24.96
C THR A 265 -2.46 -1.65 -24.32
N PRO A 266 -2.32 -0.32 -24.45
CA PRO A 266 -3.36 0.63 -24.03
C PRO A 266 -4.69 0.35 -24.71
N ARG A 267 -5.80 0.59 -24.00
CA ARG A 267 -7.14 0.45 -24.57
C ARG A 267 -7.44 1.54 -25.60
N GLU A 268 -6.94 2.74 -25.34
CA GLU A 268 -7.10 3.93 -26.18
C GLU A 268 -5.74 4.63 -26.29
N ALA A 269 -5.44 5.15 -27.47
CA ALA A 269 -4.28 6.01 -27.70
C ALA A 269 -4.71 7.48 -27.56
N PRO A 270 -3.80 8.39 -27.20
CA PRO A 270 -4.06 9.83 -27.26
C PRO A 270 -4.56 10.23 -28.66
N ALA A 271 -5.49 11.18 -28.74
CA ALA A 271 -5.95 11.67 -30.04
C ALA A 271 -4.81 12.39 -30.79
N SER A 272 -4.95 12.53 -32.11
CA SER A 272 -3.95 13.24 -32.91
C SER A 272 -3.74 14.67 -32.40
N GLY A 273 -2.51 15.00 -32.03
CA GLY A 273 -2.15 16.31 -31.47
C GLY A 273 -2.32 16.44 -29.96
N GLU A 274 -2.88 15.44 -29.28
CA GLU A 274 -2.90 15.40 -27.81
C GLU A 274 -1.55 14.92 -27.25
N PRO A 275 -1.06 15.51 -26.16
CA PRO A 275 0.13 15.03 -25.49
C PRO A 275 -0.11 13.61 -24.95
N SER A 276 0.86 12.71 -25.16
CA SER A 276 0.76 11.36 -24.61
C SER A 276 0.83 11.30 -23.09
N GLY A 277 1.39 12.36 -22.47
CA GLY A 277 1.70 12.37 -21.05
C GLY A 277 2.95 11.56 -20.69
N VAL A 278 3.67 11.02 -21.68
CA VAL A 278 4.94 10.30 -21.48
C VAL A 278 6.11 11.19 -21.89
N GLU A 279 7.08 11.34 -20.99
CA GLU A 279 8.40 11.89 -21.27
C GLU A 279 9.40 10.73 -21.12
N GLY A 280 9.74 10.06 -22.22
CA GLY A 280 10.62 8.88 -22.24
C GLY A 280 10.16 7.81 -23.25
N ASP A 281 10.80 6.64 -23.20
CA ASP A 281 10.39 5.45 -23.97
C ASP A 281 10.29 4.21 -23.05
N PRO A 282 9.08 3.77 -22.71
CA PRO A 282 8.87 2.67 -21.77
C PRO A 282 9.08 1.28 -22.41
N ARG A 283 9.31 1.15 -23.72
CA ARG A 283 9.27 -0.15 -24.43
C ARG A 283 10.31 -1.16 -23.95
N ARG A 284 11.44 -0.70 -23.41
CA ARG A 284 12.49 -1.55 -22.84
C ARG A 284 12.38 -1.75 -21.33
N ALA A 285 11.29 -1.27 -20.72
CA ALA A 285 11.09 -1.40 -19.29
C ALA A 285 10.92 -2.87 -18.91
N SER A 286 11.41 -3.23 -17.72
CA SER A 286 11.26 -4.59 -17.20
C SER A 286 11.20 -4.58 -15.68
N ALA A 287 10.59 -5.61 -15.10
CA ALA A 287 10.61 -5.83 -13.66
C ALA A 287 12.05 -5.99 -13.12
N ASP A 288 12.97 -6.50 -13.94
CA ASP A 288 14.36 -6.73 -13.54
C ASP A 288 15.10 -5.41 -13.32
N LEU A 289 14.93 -4.45 -14.24
CA LEU A 289 15.43 -3.09 -14.05
C LEU A 289 14.77 -2.44 -12.83
N GLY A 290 13.46 -2.63 -12.66
CA GLY A 290 12.72 -2.07 -11.54
C GLY A 290 13.21 -2.57 -10.19
N ARG A 291 13.58 -3.86 -10.07
CA ARG A 291 14.15 -4.41 -8.83
C ARG A 291 15.46 -3.71 -8.44
N LEU A 292 16.32 -3.39 -9.41
CA LEU A 292 17.53 -2.61 -9.16
C LEU A 292 17.21 -1.21 -8.62
N GLY A 293 16.19 -0.55 -9.19
CA GLY A 293 15.72 0.75 -8.72
C GLY A 293 15.13 0.68 -7.31
N VAL A 294 14.28 -0.31 -7.04
CA VAL A 294 13.70 -0.56 -5.71
C VAL A 294 14.79 -0.72 -4.66
N ASP A 295 15.80 -1.57 -4.91
CA ASP A 295 16.87 -1.83 -3.95
C ASP A 295 17.73 -0.58 -3.71
N LEU A 296 18.01 0.19 -4.76
CA LEU A 296 18.70 1.49 -4.66
C LEU A 296 17.91 2.47 -3.79
N ILE A 297 16.61 2.64 -4.06
CA ILE A 297 15.75 3.60 -3.36
C ILE A 297 15.67 3.25 -1.88
N VAL A 298 15.41 1.97 -1.55
CA VAL A 298 15.35 1.51 -0.16
C VAL A 298 16.67 1.77 0.56
N THR A 299 17.79 1.36 -0.03
CA THR A 299 19.12 1.51 0.58
C THR A 299 19.46 2.97 0.87
N GLN A 300 19.27 3.85 -0.11
CA GLN A 300 19.56 5.28 0.06
C GLN A 300 18.60 5.95 1.04
N SER A 301 17.32 5.57 1.03
CA SER A 301 16.31 6.12 1.95
C SER A 301 16.61 5.73 3.39
N VAL A 302 16.89 4.45 3.68
CA VAL A 302 17.24 3.98 5.02
C VAL A 302 18.47 4.72 5.55
N THR A 303 19.51 4.85 4.71
CA THR A 303 20.73 5.58 5.05
C THR A 303 20.44 7.04 5.39
N ALA A 304 19.65 7.72 4.54
CA ALA A 304 19.31 9.13 4.73
C ALA A 304 18.43 9.36 5.97
N ILE A 305 17.45 8.49 6.22
CA ILE A 305 16.57 8.57 7.40
C ILE A 305 17.40 8.40 8.68
N ARG A 306 18.25 7.37 8.76
CA ARG A 306 19.13 7.15 9.91
C ARG A 306 20.02 8.36 10.18
N LYS A 307 20.66 8.90 9.12
CA LYS A 307 21.49 10.11 9.21
C LYS A 307 20.69 11.32 9.70
N SER A 308 19.47 11.52 9.18
CA SER A 308 18.61 12.64 9.57
C SER A 308 18.22 12.55 11.06
N ILE A 309 17.78 11.38 11.51
CA ILE A 309 17.41 11.12 12.91
C ILE A 309 18.61 11.28 13.84
N GLU A 310 19.78 10.79 13.47
CA GLU A 310 21.01 10.96 14.26
C GLU A 310 21.38 12.44 14.36
N SER A 311 21.31 13.18 13.25
CA SER A 311 21.66 14.60 13.23
C SER A 311 20.73 15.47 14.05
N SER A 312 19.45 15.10 14.20
CA SER A 312 18.47 15.89 14.94
C SER A 312 18.53 15.69 16.47
N ARG A 313 19.37 14.76 16.93
CA ARG A 313 19.62 14.46 18.34
C ARG A 313 20.86 15.16 18.89
N ARG A 314 21.69 15.73 18.02
CA ARG A 314 22.81 16.61 18.37
C ARG A 314 22.31 18.02 18.59
#